data_AF-A0AAE3M4T7-F1
#
_entry.id   AF-A0AAE3M4T7-F1
#
_cell.length_a   1.000
_cell.length_b   1.000
_cell.length_c   1.000
_cell.angle_alpha   90.00
_cell.angle_beta   90.00
_cell.angle_gamma   90.00
#
_symmetry.space_group_name_H-M   'P 1'
#
loop_
_entity.id
_entity.type
_entity.pdbx_description
1 polymer ?
#
loop_
_entity_poly.entity_id
_entity_poly.type
_entity_poly.pdbx_seq_one_letter_code
_entity_poly.pdbx_strand_id
1 'polypeptide(L)'
;MKKQFTGGLDSLIQNSKNNIKTEKEADKEKSKSGIQKATYYFNSDDLELIKAIAFYERRPIGDLIGELMKKYITNYPDLDKVQRLYRSKC
;
A
#
# COMPACT_ATOMS: atom_id res chain seq x y z
N MET A 1 55.29 7.91 1.82
CA MET A 1 54.11 7.52 1.03
C MET A 1 52.84 7.98 1.76
N LYS A 2 52.07 8.91 1.18
CA LYS A 2 50.79 9.36 1.77
C LYS A 2 49.74 8.27 1.54
N LYS A 3 49.21 7.67 2.62
CA LYS A 3 48.05 6.77 2.55
C LYS A 3 46.81 7.63 2.25
N GLN A 4 46.28 7.52 1.04
CA GLN A 4 45.00 8.12 0.68
C GLN A 4 43.88 7.19 1.12
N PHE A 5 43.06 7.65 2.07
CA PHE A 5 41.80 6.99 2.43
C PHE A 5 40.74 7.37 1.39
N THR A 6 40.55 6.53 0.38
CA THR A 6 39.48 6.64 -0.64
C THR A 6 38.23 5.83 -0.25
N GLY A 7 38.02 5.58 1.05
CA GLY A 7 37.06 4.59 1.56
C GLY A 7 35.76 5.13 2.14
N GLY A 8 35.28 6.31 1.73
CA GLY A 8 34.14 6.95 2.41
C GLY A 8 32.79 6.83 1.71
N LEU A 9 32.73 7.06 0.39
CA LEU A 9 31.46 7.22 -0.34
C LEU A 9 31.48 6.51 -1.69
N ASP A 10 32.59 6.56 -2.41
CA ASP A 10 32.71 5.95 -3.73
C ASP A 10 32.61 4.42 -3.67
N SER A 11 33.12 3.79 -2.60
CA SER A 11 32.99 2.35 -2.36
C SER A 11 31.55 1.93 -2.05
N LEU A 12 30.76 2.79 -1.38
CA LEU A 12 29.33 2.55 -1.13
C LEU A 12 28.52 2.69 -2.42
N ILE A 13 28.84 3.68 -3.25
CA ILE A 13 28.16 3.92 -4.54
C ILE A 13 28.51 2.83 -5.55
N GLN A 14 29.76 2.36 -5.60
CA GLN A 14 30.14 1.23 -6.46
C GLN A 14 29.47 -0.08 -6.02
N ASN A 15 29.35 -0.35 -4.73
CA ASN A 15 28.58 -1.51 -4.25
C ASN A 15 27.08 -1.41 -4.56
N SER A 16 26.53 -0.19 -4.65
CA SER A 16 25.13 0.03 -5.04
C SER A 16 24.87 -0.21 -6.53
N LYS A 17 25.87 -0.04 -7.41
CA LYS A 17 25.69 -0.24 -8.86
C LYS A 17 25.78 -1.70 -9.29
N ASN A 18 26.51 -2.55 -8.55
CA ASN A 18 26.71 -3.96 -8.89
C ASN A 18 25.63 -4.91 -8.35
N ASN A 19 24.65 -4.42 -7.58
CA ASN A 19 23.59 -5.24 -6.98
C ASN A 19 22.17 -4.96 -7.52
N ILE A 20 22.03 -4.25 -8.64
CA ILE A 20 20.72 -4.08 -9.30
C ILE A 20 20.45 -5.27 -10.24
N LYS A 21 20.44 -6.47 -9.67
CA LYS A 21 19.71 -7.64 -10.16
C LYS A 21 18.99 -8.26 -8.98
N THR A 22 18.16 -7.46 -8.33
CA THR A 22 17.16 -7.99 -7.42
C THR A 22 15.87 -7.99 -8.22
N GLU A 23 15.57 -9.13 -8.83
CA GLU A 23 14.20 -9.52 -9.11
C GLU A 23 13.39 -9.12 -7.87
N LYS A 24 12.41 -8.24 -8.05
CA LYS A 24 11.44 -7.95 -7.00
C LYS A 24 10.66 -9.24 -6.79
N GLU A 25 11.17 -10.12 -5.93
CA GLU A 25 10.31 -11.06 -5.23
C GLU A 25 9.26 -10.19 -4.55
N ALA A 26 8.07 -10.14 -5.16
CA ALA A 26 6.91 -9.56 -4.53
C ALA A 26 6.76 -10.31 -3.20
N ASP A 27 7.08 -9.62 -2.12
CA ASP A 27 6.97 -10.12 -0.76
C ASP A 27 5.56 -10.71 -0.62
N LYS A 28 5.48 -12.04 -0.69
CA LYS A 28 4.25 -12.79 -0.47
C LYS A 28 4.02 -12.75 1.04
N GLU A 29 3.65 -11.56 1.54
CA GLU A 29 3.00 -11.41 2.82
C GLU A 29 1.91 -12.47 2.88
N LYS A 30 2.17 -13.51 3.69
CA LYS A 30 1.27 -14.63 3.92
C LYS A 30 -0.09 -14.02 4.25
N SER A 31 -1.08 -14.25 3.39
CA SER A 31 -2.42 -13.73 3.59
C SER A 31 -2.88 -14.13 4.99
N LYS A 32 -3.04 -13.16 5.89
CA LYS A 32 -3.70 -13.41 7.16
C LYS A 32 -5.10 -13.91 6.81
N SER A 33 -5.55 -14.99 7.45
CA SER A 33 -6.87 -15.58 7.22
C SER A 33 -7.94 -14.48 7.27
N GLY A 34 -8.75 -14.36 6.21
CA GLY A 34 -9.79 -13.34 6.08
C GLY A 34 -9.37 -12.00 5.45
N ILE A 35 -8.11 -11.80 5.07
CA ILE A 35 -7.66 -10.60 4.35
C ILE A 35 -7.47 -10.91 2.87
N GLN A 36 -8.22 -10.21 2.01
CA GLN A 36 -8.08 -10.29 0.55
C GLN A 36 -7.47 -9.01 0.00
N LYS A 37 -6.42 -9.14 -0.84
CA LYS A 37 -5.83 -8.01 -1.55
C LYS A 37 -6.70 -7.64 -2.75
N ALA A 38 -6.92 -6.36 -2.96
CA ALA A 38 -7.62 -5.82 -4.11
C ALA A 38 -6.91 -4.56 -4.63
N THR A 39 -6.94 -4.36 -5.94
CA THR A 39 -6.34 -3.21 -6.62
C THR A 39 -7.46 -2.35 -7.20
N TYR A 40 -7.40 -1.04 -6.96
CA TYR A 40 -8.41 -0.08 -7.41
C TYR A 40 -7.75 1.10 -8.13
N TYR A 41 -8.46 1.63 -9.11
CA TYR A 41 -8.12 2.91 -9.74
C TYR A 41 -8.86 4.04 -9.03
N PHE A 42 -8.15 5.13 -8.76
CA PHE A 42 -8.71 6.34 -8.14
C PHE A 42 -8.62 7.51 -9.11
N ASN A 43 -9.53 8.48 -8.96
CA ASN A 43 -9.31 9.81 -9.52
C ASN A 43 -8.03 10.39 -8.90
N SER A 44 -7.24 11.11 -9.71
CA SER A 44 -5.94 11.65 -9.28
C SER A 44 -6.09 12.64 -8.11
N ASP A 45 -7.04 13.56 -8.21
CA ASP A 45 -7.25 14.62 -7.23
C ASP A 45 -7.71 14.04 -5.89
N ASP A 46 -8.65 13.08 -5.94
CA ASP A 46 -9.11 12.37 -4.75
C ASP A 46 -7.96 11.61 -4.06
N LEU A 47 -7.11 10.94 -4.85
CA LEU A 47 -5.97 10.20 -4.30
C LEU A 47 -4.95 11.13 -3.63
N GLU A 48 -4.70 12.30 -4.20
CA GLU A 48 -3.83 13.31 -3.59
C GLU A 48 -4.39 13.83 -2.26
N LEU A 49 -5.69 14.11 -2.21
CA LEU A 49 -6.35 14.52 -0.97
C LEU A 49 -6.31 13.42 0.09
N ILE A 50 -6.60 12.16 -0.27
CA ILE A 50 -6.52 11.01 0.64
C ILE A 50 -5.09 10.86 1.19
N LYS A 51 -4.07 11.01 0.35
CA LYS A 51 -2.65 10.99 0.78
C LYS A 51 -2.33 12.13 1.74
N ALA A 52 -2.79 13.35 1.45
CA ALA A 52 -2.56 14.51 2.30
C ALA A 52 -3.19 14.33 3.70
N ILE A 53 -4.42 13.82 3.76
CA ILE A 53 -5.12 13.52 5.01
C ILE A 53 -4.36 12.44 5.79
N ALA A 54 -4.01 11.32 5.15
CA ALA A 54 -3.27 10.23 5.79
C ALA A 54 -1.91 10.71 6.36
N PHE A 55 -1.22 11.57 5.62
CA PHE A 55 0.03 12.19 6.06
C PHE A 55 -0.18 13.08 7.28
N TYR A 56 -1.18 13.98 7.23
CA TYR A 56 -1.50 14.90 8.32
C TYR A 56 -1.86 14.15 9.62
N GLU A 57 -2.66 13.09 9.51
CA GLU A 57 -3.09 12.25 10.62
C GLU A 57 -2.02 11.22 11.08
N ARG A 58 -0.85 11.16 10.40
CA ARG A 58 0.23 10.20 10.65
C ARG A 58 -0.25 8.74 10.69
N ARG A 59 -1.14 8.38 9.77
CA ARG A 59 -1.72 7.02 9.69
C ARG A 59 -1.46 6.36 8.33
N PRO A 60 -1.39 5.03 8.26
CA PRO A 60 -1.29 4.33 6.97
C PRO A 60 -2.50 4.63 6.07
N ILE A 61 -2.24 4.92 4.80
CA ILE A 61 -3.29 5.22 3.82
C ILE A 61 -4.30 4.07 3.68
N GLY A 62 -3.84 2.82 3.78
CA GLY A 62 -4.69 1.64 3.76
C GLY A 62 -5.69 1.61 4.92
N ASP A 63 -5.28 2.02 6.11
CA ASP A 63 -6.16 2.07 7.29
C ASP A 63 -7.21 3.17 7.14
N LEU A 64 -6.83 4.33 6.58
CA LEU A 64 -7.77 5.42 6.29
C LEU A 64 -8.84 4.97 5.28
N ILE A 65 -8.42 4.39 4.16
CA ILE A 65 -9.34 3.88 3.13
C ILE A 65 -10.25 2.80 3.72
N GLY A 66 -9.68 1.86 4.48
CA GLY A 66 -10.43 0.78 5.12
C GLY A 66 -11.50 1.29 6.09
N GLU A 67 -11.17 2.32 6.89
CA GLU A 67 -12.13 2.96 7.79
C GLU A 67 -13.27 3.66 7.03
N LEU A 68 -12.94 4.43 5.98
CA LEU A 68 -13.94 5.11 5.15
C LEU A 68 -14.89 4.11 4.48
N MET A 69 -14.34 3.02 3.93
CA MET A 69 -15.14 1.94 3.34
C MET A 69 -16.04 1.26 4.38
N LYS A 70 -15.49 0.95 5.57
CA LYS A 70 -16.28 0.36 6.66
C LYS A 70 -17.43 1.28 7.07
N LYS A 71 -17.16 2.58 7.21
CA LYS A 71 -18.17 3.58 7.55
C LYS A 71 -19.27 3.64 6.49
N TYR A 72 -18.93 3.58 5.21
CA TYR A 72 -19.92 3.53 4.14
C TYR A 72 -20.78 2.26 4.22
N ILE A 73 -20.16 1.08 4.35
CA ILE A 73 -20.86 -0.21 4.42
C ILE A 73 -21.82 -0.26 5.62
N THR A 74 -21.35 0.17 6.80
CA THR A 74 -22.16 0.14 8.04
C THR A 74 -23.37 1.08 7.96
N ASN A 75 -23.27 2.19 7.23
CA ASN A 75 -24.36 3.15 7.06
C ASN A 75 -25.19 2.91 5.79
N TYR A 76 -24.92 1.83 5.04
CA TYR A 76 -25.62 1.57 3.78
C TYR A 76 -27.06 1.11 4.04
N PRO A 77 -28.08 1.79 3.47
CA PRO A 77 -29.47 1.39 3.62
C PRO A 77 -29.72 0.00 3.04
N ASP A 78 -30.56 -0.80 3.69
CA ASP A 78 -30.96 -2.12 3.21
C ASP A 78 -29.78 -3.08 2.92
N LEU A 79 -28.69 -3.00 3.69
CA LEU A 79 -27.49 -3.85 3.51
C LEU A 79 -27.83 -5.34 3.39
N ASP A 80 -28.77 -5.82 4.22
CA ASP A 80 -29.25 -7.21 4.21
C ASP A 80 -29.89 -7.59 2.87
N LYS A 81 -30.68 -6.69 2.28
CA LYS A 81 -31.36 -6.91 1.00
C LYS A 81 -30.33 -7.01 -0.13
N VAL A 82 -29.35 -6.11 -0.15
CA VAL A 82 -28.29 -6.13 -1.16
C VAL A 82 -27.45 -7.39 -1.05
N GLN A 83 -27.09 -7.81 0.16
CA GLN A 83 -26.29 -9.01 0.35
C GLN A 83 -27.04 -10.28 -0.09
N ARG A 84 -28.34 -10.39 0.19
CA ARG A 84 -29.17 -11.52 -0.29
C ARG A 84 -29.23 -11.55 -1.82
N LEU A 85 -29.43 -10.39 -2.46
CA LEU A 85 -29.49 -10.31 -3.93
C LEU A 85 -28.17 -10.69 -4.60
N TYR A 86 -27.04 -10.31 -4.01
CA TYR A 86 -25.72 -10.69 -4.53
C TYR A 86 -25.52 -12.22 -4.42
N ARG A 87 -25.82 -12.79 -3.25
CA ARG A 87 -25.69 -14.24 -3.01
C ARG A 87 -26.65 -15.10 -3.84
N SER A 88 -27.79 -14.57 -4.28
CA SER A 88 -28.68 -15.33 -5.17
C SER A 88 -28.19 -15.37 -6.62
N LYS A 89 -27.22 -14.53 -6.99
CA LYS A 89 -26.66 -14.43 -8.34
C LYS A 89 -25.30 -15.12 -8.50
N CYS A 90 -24.62 -15.44 -7.41
CA CYS A 90 -23.32 -16.10 -7.36
C CYS A 90 -23.46 -17.49 -6.75
#